data_AF-A0A2H5WG00-F1
#
_entry.id   AF-A0A2H5WG00-F1
#
_cell.length_a   1.000
_cell.length_b   1.000
_cell.length_c   1.000
_cell.angle_alpha   90.00
_cell.angle_beta   90.00
_cell.angle_gamma   90.00
#
_symmetry.space_group_name_H-M   'P 1'
#
loop_
_entity.id
_entity.type
_entity.pdbx_description
1 polymer ?
#
loop_
_entity_poly.entity_id
_entity_poly.type
_entity_poly.pdbx_seq_one_letter_code
_entity_poly.pdbx_strand_id
1 'polypeptide(L)'
;MSRSGRTGQVRCELCGHRFDPAALACHAECPLGANCTLICCPRCGYQAVDTGRTWVGRLLGRLLRRRSGLGASEPVVPVAPRPRPTIPLSHVLPGREVEVVALRDLPGTSASRLAAFGIVPGSRVEVLQRRPTPLIRIGETELALGQETLERIEVAPPTGRRVRRAS
;
A
#
# COMPACT_ATOMS: atom_id res chain seq x y z
N MET A 1 -19.44 33.60 4.95
CA MET A 1 -18.84 33.24 6.26
C MET A 1 -18.20 31.87 6.11
N SER A 2 -16.98 31.82 5.57
CA SER A 2 -16.25 30.58 5.26
C SER A 2 -15.32 30.25 6.43
N ARG A 3 -15.60 29.17 7.16
CA ARG A 3 -14.77 28.75 8.30
C ARG A 3 -14.16 27.37 8.07
N SER A 4 -12.84 27.36 8.23
CA SER A 4 -11.96 26.26 8.66
C SER A 4 -11.74 25.08 7.71
N GLY A 5 -10.70 25.26 6.88
CA GLY A 5 -9.84 24.16 6.47
C GLY A 5 -9.25 23.42 7.67
N ARG A 6 -9.15 22.11 7.51
CA ARG A 6 -8.35 21.22 8.36
C ARG A 6 -7.42 20.48 7.42
N THR A 7 -6.19 20.98 7.29
CA THR A 7 -5.11 20.40 6.48
C THR A 7 -4.65 19.07 7.08
N GLY A 8 -5.44 18.02 6.88
CA GLY A 8 -5.07 16.65 7.16
C GLY A 8 -4.63 15.98 5.88
N GLN A 9 -3.36 16.13 5.49
CA GLN A 9 -2.84 15.30 4.40
C GLN A 9 -2.88 13.84 4.84
N VAL A 10 -3.56 12.99 4.06
CA VAL A 10 -3.53 11.55 4.27
C VAL A 10 -2.44 10.94 3.39
N ARG A 11 -1.72 9.96 3.94
CA ARG A 11 -0.73 9.19 3.19
C ARG A 11 -1.41 7.94 2.67
N CYS A 12 -1.34 7.70 1.37
CA CYS A 12 -1.75 6.42 0.80
C CYS A 12 -0.90 5.28 1.40
N GLU A 13 -1.56 4.27 1.96
CA GLU A 13 -0.87 3.10 2.53
C GLU A 13 -0.17 2.25 1.46
N LEU A 14 -0.66 2.32 0.21
CA LEU A 14 -0.14 1.50 -0.87
C LEU A 14 1.07 2.12 -1.59
N CYS A 15 1.00 3.41 -1.96
CA CYS A 15 2.05 4.08 -2.73
C CYS A 15 2.78 5.21 -1.98
N GLY A 16 2.36 5.52 -0.74
CA GLY A 16 2.97 6.58 0.08
C GLY A 16 2.69 8.01 -0.37
N HIS A 17 1.91 8.23 -1.43
CA HIS A 17 1.54 9.57 -1.89
C HIS A 17 0.70 10.31 -0.84
N ARG A 18 1.02 11.60 -0.62
CA ARG A 18 0.29 12.46 0.30
C ARG A 18 -0.66 13.34 -0.48
N PHE A 19 -1.93 13.35 -0.10
CA PHE A 19 -2.95 14.15 -0.75
C PHE A 19 -3.99 14.62 0.28
N ASP A 20 -4.73 15.67 -0.07
CA ASP A 20 -5.85 16.15 0.72
C ASP A 20 -7.09 15.29 0.43
N PRO A 21 -7.64 14.57 1.42
CA PRO A 21 -8.85 13.76 1.22
C PRO A 21 -10.09 14.61 0.92
N ALA A 22 -10.07 15.93 1.19
CA ALA A 22 -11.18 16.82 0.84
C ALA A 22 -11.21 17.20 -0.65
N ALA A 23 -10.11 17.01 -1.38
CA ALA A 23 -9.96 17.38 -2.79
C ALA A 23 -10.15 16.20 -3.77
N LEU A 24 -10.83 15.13 -3.35
CA LEU A 24 -10.89 13.87 -4.09
C LEU A 24 -11.82 13.91 -5.31
N ALA A 25 -11.30 13.47 -6.46
CA ALA A 25 -12.03 13.34 -7.72
C ALA A 25 -13.19 12.31 -7.66
N CYS A 26 -13.09 11.28 -6.83
CA CYS A 26 -14.13 10.24 -6.68
C CYS A 26 -15.50 10.79 -6.24
N HIS A 27 -15.57 12.00 -5.67
CA HIS A 27 -16.86 12.61 -5.30
C HIS A 27 -17.55 13.33 -6.47
N ALA A 28 -16.88 13.50 -7.62
CA ALA A 28 -17.47 14.15 -8.79
C ALA A 28 -18.50 13.24 -9.50
N GLU A 29 -18.25 11.92 -9.55
CA GLU A 29 -19.15 10.97 -10.23
C GLU A 29 -19.81 9.91 -9.30
N CYS A 30 -19.58 9.95 -7.98
CA CYS A 30 -20.13 8.94 -7.06
C CYS A 30 -21.55 9.31 -6.60
N PRO A 31 -22.56 8.41 -6.74
CA PRO A 31 -23.95 8.67 -6.31
C PRO A 31 -24.09 8.88 -4.79
N LEU A 32 -23.10 8.47 -4.00
CA LEU A 32 -23.03 8.71 -2.55
C LEU A 32 -22.47 10.10 -2.20
N GLY A 33 -21.98 10.86 -3.19
CA GLY A 33 -21.58 12.27 -3.08
C GLY A 33 -20.70 12.59 -1.87
N ALA A 34 -21.04 13.67 -1.17
CA ALA A 34 -20.33 14.17 0.02
C ALA A 34 -20.38 13.21 1.23
N ASN A 35 -21.27 12.22 1.23
CA ASN A 35 -21.43 11.23 2.28
C ASN A 35 -20.59 9.96 2.04
N CYS A 36 -19.86 9.90 0.93
CA CYS A 36 -18.94 8.82 0.65
C CYS A 36 -17.79 8.81 1.69
N THR A 37 -17.65 7.69 2.37
CA THR A 37 -16.60 7.44 3.37
C THR A 37 -15.33 6.88 2.72
N LEU A 38 -15.28 6.71 1.39
CA LEU A 38 -14.11 6.18 0.70
C LEU A 38 -13.11 7.29 0.37
N ILE A 39 -11.85 7.05 0.73
CA ILE A 39 -10.68 7.85 0.35
C ILE A 39 -10.02 7.16 -0.85
N CYS A 40 -9.92 7.87 -1.98
CA CYS A 40 -9.27 7.40 -3.21
C CYS A 40 -7.89 8.05 -3.37
N CYS A 41 -6.80 7.30 -3.48
CA CYS A 41 -5.51 7.89 -3.81
C CYS A 41 -5.50 8.37 -5.28
N PRO A 42 -5.27 9.66 -5.57
CA PRO A 42 -5.26 10.16 -6.96
C PRO A 42 -4.05 9.66 -7.77
N ARG A 43 -2.99 9.18 -7.11
CA ARG A 43 -1.77 8.71 -7.77
C ARG A 43 -1.84 7.23 -8.17
N CYS A 44 -2.38 6.39 -7.30
CA CYS A 44 -2.37 4.93 -7.50
C CYS A 44 -3.74 4.30 -7.45
N GLY A 45 -4.82 5.08 -7.34
CA GLY A 45 -6.23 4.65 -7.31
C GLY A 45 -6.64 3.68 -6.20
N TYR A 46 -5.81 3.51 -5.16
CA TYR A 46 -6.15 2.72 -3.98
C TYR A 46 -7.33 3.34 -3.23
N GLN A 47 -8.28 2.52 -2.79
CA GLN A 47 -9.49 2.94 -2.09
C GLN A 47 -9.51 2.37 -0.66
N ALA A 48 -9.71 3.23 0.33
CA ALA A 48 -9.85 2.84 1.74
C ALA A 48 -11.06 3.53 2.38
N VAL A 49 -11.61 2.98 3.46
CA VAL A 49 -12.74 3.57 4.21
C VAL A 49 -12.24 4.47 5.35
N ASP A 50 -12.69 5.72 5.40
CA ASP A 50 -12.46 6.67 6.49
C ASP A 50 -13.40 6.43 7.69
N THR A 51 -13.00 5.60 8.63
CA THR A 51 -13.78 5.33 9.85
C THR A 51 -13.90 6.54 10.80
N GLY A 52 -13.29 7.69 10.50
CA GLY A 52 -13.30 8.91 11.32
C GLY A 52 -14.62 9.73 11.31
N ARG A 53 -15.64 9.27 10.58
CA ARG A 53 -16.93 9.98 10.43
C ARG A 53 -17.97 9.69 11.52
N THR A 54 -17.76 8.72 12.41
CA THR A 54 -18.69 8.42 13.52
C THR A 54 -18.47 9.34 14.72
N TRP A 55 -19.49 10.14 15.06
CA TRP A 55 -19.54 11.03 16.23
C TRP A 55 -19.13 10.33 17.54
N VAL A 56 -19.54 9.07 17.72
CA VAL A 56 -19.22 8.25 18.91
C VAL A 56 -17.71 8.01 19.06
N GLY A 57 -16.97 7.86 17.96
CA GLY A 57 -15.51 7.70 17.97
C GLY A 57 -14.76 8.96 18.44
N ARG A 58 -15.34 10.15 18.23
CA ARG A 58 -14.76 11.43 18.68
C ARG A 58 -14.94 11.66 20.18
N LEU A 59 -15.98 11.07 20.80
CA LEU A 59 -16.24 11.21 22.23
C LEU A 59 -15.39 10.20 23.04
N LEU A 60 -15.33 8.93 22.62
CA LEU A 60 -14.47 7.93 23.27
C LEU A 60 -12.97 8.23 23.10
N GLY A 61 -12.56 8.76 21.95
CA GLY A 61 -11.17 9.14 21.70
C GLY A 61 -10.64 10.26 22.61
N ARG A 62 -11.52 11.08 23.20
CA ARG A 62 -11.12 12.15 24.15
C ARG A 62 -10.91 11.63 25.57
N LEU A 63 -11.62 10.58 25.98
CA LEU A 63 -11.47 9.96 27.29
C LEU A 63 -10.28 8.99 27.34
N LEU A 64 -10.03 8.24 26.26
CA LEU A 64 -8.90 7.30 26.20
C LEU A 64 -7.54 7.98 26.00
N ARG A 65 -7.50 9.21 25.45
CA ARG A 65 -6.25 10.01 25.31
C ARG A 65 -5.74 10.63 26.61
N ARG A 66 -6.53 10.63 27.69
CA ARG A 66 -6.10 11.16 29.00
C ARG A 66 -5.39 10.16 29.89
N ARG A 67 -5.28 8.87 29.50
CA ARG A 67 -4.59 7.83 30.29
C ARG A 67 -3.27 7.34 29.70
N SER A 68 -2.88 7.77 28.50
CA SER A 68 -1.56 7.47 27.91
C SER A 68 -0.55 8.58 28.21
N GLY A 69 -0.38 8.89 29.50
CA GLY A 69 0.60 9.85 30.02
C GLY A 69 1.93 9.21 30.42
N LEU A 70 2.36 8.14 29.75
CA LEU A 70 3.65 7.49 29.94
C LEU A 70 4.16 7.05 28.57
N GLY A 71 5.09 7.83 28.00
CA GLY A 71 5.72 7.56 26.71
C GLY A 71 5.48 8.67 25.70
N ALA A 72 6.09 9.84 25.93
CA ALA A 72 6.36 10.77 24.84
C ALA A 72 7.38 10.12 23.90
N SER A 73 6.91 9.26 23.00
CA SER A 73 7.63 9.05 21.75
C SER A 73 7.53 10.36 21.00
N GLU A 74 8.64 11.08 20.99
CA GLU A 74 8.93 12.13 20.02
C GLU A 74 8.43 11.64 18.64
N PRO A 75 7.74 12.49 17.85
CA PRO A 75 7.32 12.10 16.53
C PRO A 75 8.56 11.71 15.73
N VAL A 76 8.81 10.41 15.63
CA VAL A 76 9.82 9.84 14.75
C VAL A 76 9.39 10.24 13.36
N VAL A 77 9.91 11.37 12.90
CA VAL A 77 9.85 11.76 11.50
C VAL A 77 10.45 10.57 10.78
N PRO A 78 9.69 9.81 9.98
CA PRO A 78 10.26 8.65 9.30
C PRO A 78 11.35 9.22 8.41
N VAL A 79 12.60 9.03 8.83
CA VAL A 79 13.79 9.26 8.03
C VAL A 79 13.48 8.55 6.73
N ALA A 80 13.29 9.31 5.65
CA ALA A 80 13.04 8.74 4.35
C ALA A 80 14.16 7.72 4.11
N PRO A 81 13.86 6.42 4.03
CA PRO A 81 14.91 5.43 3.87
C PRO A 81 15.69 5.83 2.62
N ARG A 82 17.02 5.93 2.75
CA ARG A 82 17.91 6.13 1.60
C ARG A 82 17.47 5.14 0.52
N PRO A 83 17.27 5.56 -0.74
CA PRO A 83 16.75 4.67 -1.76
C PRO A 83 17.68 3.46 -1.84
N ARG A 84 17.20 2.32 -1.31
CA ARG A 84 17.89 1.06 -1.50
C ARG A 84 17.78 0.77 -3.00
N PRO A 85 18.84 0.31 -3.67
CA PRO A 85 18.73 -0.03 -5.08
C PRO A 85 17.63 -1.08 -5.22
N THR A 86 16.54 -0.74 -5.92
CA THR A 86 15.44 -1.66 -6.22
C THR A 86 15.61 -2.22 -7.62
N ILE A 87 15.06 -3.41 -7.86
CA ILE A 87 14.94 -3.98 -9.20
C ILE A 87 13.48 -4.39 -9.44
N PRO A 88 13.02 -4.43 -10.70
CA PRO A 88 11.72 -5.02 -11.02
C PRO A 88 11.67 -6.50 -10.61
N LEU A 89 10.52 -6.96 -10.14
CA LEU A 89 10.28 -8.38 -9.87
C LEU A 89 10.47 -9.22 -11.13
N SER A 90 10.17 -8.64 -12.29
CA SER A 90 10.44 -9.24 -13.59
C SER A 90 11.90 -9.59 -13.83
N HIS A 91 12.87 -9.03 -13.10
CA HIS A 91 14.30 -9.33 -13.23
C HIS A 91 14.79 -10.42 -12.27
N VAL A 92 14.00 -10.75 -11.25
CA VAL A 92 14.34 -11.78 -10.28
C VAL A 92 14.29 -13.15 -10.93
N LEU A 93 15.27 -14.02 -10.65
CA LEU A 93 15.31 -15.37 -11.20
C LEU A 93 14.32 -16.29 -10.46
N PRO A 94 13.78 -17.34 -11.12
CA PRO A 94 12.97 -18.34 -10.45
C PRO A 94 13.70 -19.02 -9.27
N GLY A 95 12.92 -19.41 -8.24
CA GLY A 95 13.39 -19.99 -6.98
C GLY A 95 13.99 -18.99 -5.99
N ARG A 96 13.79 -17.68 -6.22
CA ARG A 96 14.25 -16.60 -5.35
C ARG A 96 13.09 -15.98 -4.59
N GLU A 97 13.29 -15.83 -3.29
CA GLU A 97 12.42 -15.06 -2.39
C GLU A 97 12.97 -13.64 -2.26
N VAL A 98 12.10 -12.64 -2.45
CA VAL A 98 12.43 -11.21 -2.42
C VAL A 98 11.35 -10.42 -1.69
N GLU A 99 11.72 -9.28 -1.13
CA GLU A 99 10.79 -8.37 -0.46
C GLU A 99 10.29 -7.29 -1.43
N VAL A 100 8.96 -7.10 -1.48
CA VAL A 100 8.32 -6.02 -2.23
C VAL A 100 8.62 -4.69 -1.53
N VAL A 101 9.24 -3.77 -2.24
CA VAL A 101 9.60 -2.44 -1.73
C VAL A 101 8.56 -1.41 -2.16
N ALA A 102 8.07 -1.49 -3.40
CA ALA A 102 7.10 -0.55 -3.91
C ALA A 102 6.26 -1.11 -5.07
N LEU A 103 5.09 -0.51 -5.27
CA LEU A 103 4.22 -0.73 -6.43
C LEU A 103 4.24 0.55 -7.27
N ARG A 104 4.93 0.53 -8.41
CA ARG A 104 5.18 1.72 -9.23
C ARG A 104 4.11 1.91 -10.30
N ASP A 105 3.49 3.10 -10.30
CA ASP A 105 2.62 3.58 -11.38
C ASP A 105 1.54 2.55 -11.81
N LEU A 106 1.04 1.75 -10.87
CA LEU A 106 -0.02 0.77 -11.13
C LEU A 106 -1.39 1.46 -11.16
N PRO A 107 -2.27 1.12 -12.12
CA PRO A 107 -3.65 1.59 -12.10
C PRO A 107 -4.37 1.19 -10.80
N GLY A 108 -5.32 2.01 -10.36
CA GLY A 108 -6.12 1.82 -9.13
C GLY A 108 -6.65 0.42 -8.89
N THR A 109 -7.29 -0.12 -9.92
CA THR A 109 -7.90 -1.44 -9.88
C THR A 109 -6.85 -2.53 -9.74
N SER A 110 -5.74 -2.46 -10.49
CA SER A 110 -4.65 -3.42 -10.42
C SER A 110 -3.95 -3.37 -9.06
N ALA A 111 -3.64 -2.17 -8.55
CA ALA A 111 -2.99 -1.99 -7.26
C ALA A 111 -3.85 -2.52 -6.10
N SER A 112 -5.18 -2.29 -6.16
CA SER A 112 -6.12 -2.79 -5.16
C SER A 112 -6.27 -4.33 -5.22
N ARG A 113 -6.30 -4.92 -6.42
CA ARG A 113 -6.31 -6.38 -6.59
C ARG A 113 -5.04 -7.02 -6.02
N LEU A 114 -3.88 -6.46 -6.34
CA LEU A 114 -2.60 -6.91 -5.80
C LEU A 114 -2.58 -6.84 -4.27
N ALA A 115 -3.05 -5.74 -3.69
CA ALA A 115 -3.17 -5.60 -2.23
C ALA A 115 -4.10 -6.66 -1.61
N ALA A 116 -5.24 -6.97 -2.26
CA ALA A 116 -6.18 -7.99 -1.80
C ALA A 116 -5.56 -9.40 -1.78
N PHE A 117 -4.56 -9.66 -2.62
CA PHE A 117 -3.77 -10.89 -2.63
C PHE A 117 -2.53 -10.85 -1.71
N GLY A 118 -2.36 -9.80 -0.92
CA GLY A 118 -1.21 -9.64 -0.01
C GLY A 118 0.07 -9.12 -0.68
N ILE A 119 -0.02 -8.61 -1.91
CA ILE A 119 1.10 -8.00 -2.64
C ILE A 119 1.15 -6.51 -2.26
N VAL A 120 1.89 -6.21 -1.20
CA VAL A 120 2.04 -4.87 -0.64
C VAL A 120 3.49 -4.63 -0.24
N PRO A 121 3.95 -3.36 -0.13
CA PRO A 121 5.28 -3.08 0.41
C PRO A 121 5.54 -3.79 1.76
N GLY A 122 6.70 -4.43 1.88
CA GLY A 122 7.11 -5.26 3.01
C GLY A 122 6.74 -6.74 2.90
N SER A 123 5.90 -7.14 1.95
CA SER A 123 5.58 -8.56 1.76
C SER A 123 6.69 -9.32 1.03
N ARG A 124 6.82 -10.61 1.33
CA ARG A 124 7.79 -11.50 0.69
C ARG A 124 7.12 -12.30 -0.41
N VAL A 125 7.77 -12.36 -1.57
CA VAL A 125 7.28 -13.07 -2.75
C VAL A 125 8.37 -13.97 -3.30
N GLU A 126 7.99 -15.16 -3.73
CA GLU A 126 8.88 -16.08 -4.43
C GLU A 126 8.51 -16.14 -5.90
N VAL A 127 9.50 -16.02 -6.79
CA VAL A 127 9.29 -16.24 -8.23
C VAL A 127 9.35 -17.73 -8.51
N LEU A 128 8.23 -18.35 -8.88
CA LEU A 128 8.19 -19.77 -9.25
C LEU A 128 8.56 -19.98 -10.73
N GLN A 129 8.07 -19.11 -11.60
CA GLN A 129 8.26 -19.17 -13.05
C GLN A 129 8.24 -17.76 -13.63
N ARG A 130 9.03 -17.49 -14.69
CA ARG A 130 8.98 -16.21 -15.43
C ARG A 130 8.32 -16.31 -16.80
N ARG A 131 8.35 -17.49 -17.43
CA ARG A 131 7.79 -17.74 -18.77
C ARG A 131 7.24 -19.16 -18.86
N PRO A 132 6.20 -19.40 -19.68
CA PRO A 132 5.50 -18.44 -20.55
C PRO A 132 4.66 -17.43 -19.77
N THR A 133 4.01 -17.87 -18.69
CA THR A 133 3.27 -16.99 -17.76
C THR A 133 4.06 -16.87 -16.45
N PRO A 134 4.37 -15.65 -15.99
CA PRO A 134 4.98 -15.47 -14.69
C PRO A 134 4.09 -15.99 -13.56
N LEU A 135 4.65 -16.87 -12.71
CA LEU A 135 4.01 -17.39 -11.51
C LEU A 135 4.82 -16.96 -10.30
N ILE A 136 4.14 -16.35 -9.33
CA ILE A 136 4.74 -15.96 -8.06
C ILE A 136 3.96 -16.56 -6.89
N ARG A 137 4.64 -16.77 -5.77
CA ARG A 137 4.05 -17.28 -4.53
C ARG A 137 4.20 -16.29 -3.39
N ILE A 138 3.15 -16.15 -2.59
CA ILE A 138 3.04 -15.21 -1.48
C ILE A 138 2.36 -15.92 -0.33
N GLY A 139 3.11 -16.22 0.73
CA GLY A 139 2.69 -17.24 1.70
C GLY A 139 2.40 -18.56 0.99
N GLU A 140 1.15 -19.02 1.08
CA GLU A 140 0.67 -20.26 0.43
C GLU A 140 -0.07 -20.01 -0.90
N THR A 141 -0.24 -18.75 -1.32
CA THR A 141 -1.01 -18.42 -2.53
C THR A 141 -0.10 -18.32 -3.74
N GLU A 142 -0.44 -19.02 -4.82
CA GLU A 142 0.23 -18.93 -6.12
C GLU A 142 -0.61 -18.09 -7.09
N LEU A 143 0.03 -17.13 -7.76
CA LEU A 143 -0.62 -16.18 -8.66
C LEU A 143 0.10 -16.09 -9.99
N ALA A 144 -0.68 -16.23 -11.07
CA ALA A 144 -0.26 -15.90 -12.41
C ALA A 144 -0.44 -14.39 -12.65
N LEU A 145 0.65 -13.70 -12.97
CA LEU A 145 0.64 -12.27 -13.25
C LEU A 145 1.22 -11.99 -14.63
N GLY A 146 0.69 -10.97 -15.31
CA GLY A 146 1.24 -10.49 -16.56
C GLY A 146 2.63 -9.86 -16.38
N GLN A 147 3.43 -9.90 -17.44
CA GLN A 147 4.80 -9.38 -17.45
C GLN A 147 4.84 -7.88 -17.11
N GLU A 148 3.88 -7.11 -17.61
CA GLU A 148 3.69 -5.69 -17.37
C GLU A 148 3.40 -5.36 -15.90
N THR A 149 2.81 -6.30 -15.15
CA THR A 149 2.58 -6.16 -13.72
C THR A 149 3.87 -6.43 -12.95
N LEU A 150 4.63 -7.46 -13.32
CA LEU A 150 5.94 -7.75 -12.69
C LEU A 150 6.96 -6.63 -12.88
N GLU A 151 6.91 -5.91 -13.99
CA GLU A 151 7.79 -4.77 -14.26
C GLU A 151 7.53 -3.56 -13.36
N ARG A 152 6.32 -3.49 -12.79
CA ARG A 152 5.86 -2.41 -11.90
C ARG A 152 5.96 -2.76 -10.41
N ILE A 153 6.30 -4.00 -10.08
CA ILE A 153 6.56 -4.42 -8.70
C ILE A 153 8.06 -4.26 -8.45
N GLU A 154 8.43 -3.29 -7.63
CA GLU A 154 9.82 -3.08 -7.23
C GLU A 154 10.15 -3.91 -6.00
N VAL A 155 11.29 -4.59 -6.03
CA VAL A 155 11.76 -5.45 -4.95
C VAL A 155 13.17 -5.11 -4.52
N ALA A 156 13.49 -5.51 -3.29
CA ALA A 156 14.86 -5.52 -2.82
C ALA A 156 15.67 -6.56 -3.64
N PRO A 157 16.95 -6.29 -3.96
CA PRO A 157 17.80 -7.24 -4.66
C PRO A 157 17.87 -8.56 -3.89
N PRO A 158 17.80 -9.72 -4.56
CA PRO A 158 17.77 -11.02 -3.88
C PRO A 158 19.08 -11.24 -3.11
N THR A 159 19.01 -11.19 -1.78
CA THR A 159 20.13 -11.49 -0.91
C THR A 159 20.28 -13.01 -0.76
N GLY A 160 20.85 -13.66 -1.78
CA GLY A 160 21.48 -14.99 -1.70
C GLY A 160 20.60 -16.22 -1.38
N ARG A 161 19.43 -16.10 -0.76
CA ARG A 161 18.60 -17.24 -0.33
C ARG A 161 17.86 -17.84 -1.52
N ARG A 162 18.15 -19.10 -1.84
CA ARG A 162 17.29 -19.94 -2.69
C ARG A 162 16.31 -20.67 -1.77
N VAL A 163 15.04 -20.70 -2.13
CA VAL A 163 14.07 -21.54 -1.41
C VAL A 163 14.39 -23.00 -1.79
N ARG A 164 14.64 -23.86 -0.80
CA ARG A 164 14.79 -25.29 -1.04
C ARG A 164 13.40 -25.84 -1.36
N ARG A 165 13.21 -26.39 -2.56
CA ARG A 165 12.00 -27.14 -2.89
C ARG A 165 11.95 -28.36 -1.96
N ALA A 166 10.88 -28.48 -1.17
CA ALA A 166 10.54 -29.75 -0.55
C ALA A 166 10.15 -30.71 -1.68
N SER A 167 10.89 -31.81 -1.78
CA SER A 167 10.59 -32.95 -2.65
C SER A 167 9.46 -33.80 -2.08
#